data_AF-A0A915YVL3-F1
#
_entry.id   AF-A0A915YVL3-F1
#
_cell.length_a   1.000
_cell.length_b   1.000
_cell.length_c   1.000
_cell.angle_alpha   90.00
_cell.angle_beta   90.00
_cell.angle_gamma   90.00
#
_symmetry.space_group_name_H-M   'P 1'
#
loop_
_entity.id
_entity.type
_entity.pdbx_description
1 polymer ?
#
loop_
_entity_poly.entity_id
_entity_poly.type
_entity_poly.pdbx_seq_one_letter_code
_entity_poly.pdbx_strand_id
1 'polypeptide(L)'
;MQLKATQYYFHLLERGHSKLNASQMVAEILNREVWFARCVRSWAKAFKNYASYLHQHKFDVTVNSFCNFVNEEILPSIGIENKITISEKTATQWLKKMGFTFSRYAKGMYVDSHERDDVIAYWNKFLETMERYQSLMSKFIGEECET
;
A
#
# COMPACT_ATOMS: atom_id res chain seq x y z
N MET A 1 -1.89 -17.58 -7.21
CA MET A 1 -1.51 -17.23 -8.60
C MET A 1 -1.69 -15.74 -8.86
N GLN A 2 -2.88 -15.17 -8.62
CA GLN A 2 -3.18 -13.74 -8.81
C GLN A 2 -2.23 -12.81 -8.05
N LEU A 3 -2.07 -13.00 -6.73
CA LEU A 3 -1.19 -12.13 -5.92
C LEU A 3 0.27 -12.14 -6.40
N LYS A 4 0.84 -13.33 -6.67
CA LYS A 4 2.21 -13.45 -7.19
C LYS A 4 2.37 -12.72 -8.53
N ALA A 5 1.41 -12.87 -9.45
CA ALA A 5 1.43 -12.18 -10.74
C ALA A 5 1.37 -10.65 -10.57
N THR A 6 0.50 -10.15 -9.69
CA THR A 6 0.38 -8.72 -9.40
C THR A 6 1.64 -8.16 -8.73
N GLN A 7 2.27 -8.91 -7.82
CA GLN A 7 3.54 -8.53 -7.18
C GLN A 7 4.68 -8.44 -8.21
N TYR A 8 4.85 -9.47 -9.05
CA TYR A 8 5.84 -9.41 -10.13
C TYR A 8 5.60 -8.26 -11.09
N TYR A 9 4.33 -7.95 -11.39
CA TYR A 9 3.97 -6.82 -12.21
C TYR A 9 4.42 -5.48 -11.60
N PHE A 10 4.16 -5.25 -10.30
CA PHE A 10 4.63 -4.04 -9.63
C PHE A 10 6.16 -3.93 -9.58
N HIS A 11 6.84 -5.04 -9.30
CA HIS A 11 8.31 -5.11 -9.32
C HIS A 11 8.91 -4.73 -10.69
N LEU A 12 8.26 -5.16 -11.79
CA LEU A 12 8.66 -4.76 -13.14
C LEU A 12 8.41 -3.27 -13.42
N LEU A 13 7.31 -2.71 -12.89
CA LEU A 13 7.06 -1.27 -13.02
C LEU A 13 8.11 -0.43 -12.28
N GLU A 14 8.55 -0.87 -11.09
CA GLU A 14 9.61 -0.21 -10.32
C GLU A 14 10.95 -0.21 -11.06
N ARG A 15 11.19 -1.24 -11.88
CA ARG A 15 12.36 -1.33 -12.77
C ARG A 15 12.24 -0.52 -14.07
N GLY A 16 11.17 0.27 -14.23
CA GLY A 16 10.96 1.14 -15.37
C GLY A 16 10.31 0.49 -16.60
N HIS A 17 9.80 -0.73 -16.49
CA HIS A 17 9.08 -1.36 -17.61
C HIS A 17 7.72 -0.67 -17.84
N SER A 18 7.30 -0.56 -19.10
CA SER A 18 5.97 -0.04 -19.44
C SER A 18 4.87 -0.99 -18.97
N LYS A 19 3.67 -0.45 -18.66
CA LYS A 19 2.52 -1.26 -18.18
C LYS A 19 2.16 -2.43 -19.11
N LEU A 20 2.25 -2.21 -20.44
CA LEU A 20 1.97 -3.26 -21.42
C LEU A 20 3.06 -4.34 -21.38
N ASN A 21 4.33 -3.92 -21.49
CA ASN A 21 5.47 -4.84 -21.50
C ASN A 21 5.54 -5.65 -20.20
N ALA A 22 5.46 -4.99 -19.04
CA ALA A 22 5.47 -5.65 -17.73
C ALA A 22 4.35 -6.70 -17.60
N SER A 23 3.14 -6.40 -18.11
CA SER A 23 2.03 -7.35 -18.05
C SER A 23 2.20 -8.55 -18.99
N GLN A 24 2.85 -8.37 -20.14
CA GLN A 24 3.17 -9.45 -21.08
C GLN A 24 4.27 -10.34 -20.51
N MET A 25 5.35 -9.76 -19.99
CA MET A 25 6.43 -10.50 -19.32
C MET A 25 5.91 -11.37 -18.17
N VAL A 26 4.97 -10.88 -17.37
CA VAL A 26 4.35 -11.69 -16.30
C VAL A 26 3.55 -12.86 -16.86
N ALA A 27 2.84 -12.68 -17.97
CA ALA A 27 2.10 -13.76 -18.62
C ALA A 27 3.07 -14.83 -19.17
N GLU A 28 4.15 -14.40 -19.81
CA GLU A 28 5.20 -15.28 -20.35
C GLU A 28 5.88 -16.09 -19.23
N ILE A 29 6.33 -15.43 -18.15
CA ILE A 29 6.98 -16.08 -17.00
C ILE A 29 6.09 -17.16 -16.38
N LEU A 30 4.76 -16.95 -16.40
CA LEU A 30 3.79 -17.88 -15.83
C LEU A 30 3.27 -18.91 -16.85
N ASN A 31 3.84 -18.97 -18.06
CA ASN A 31 3.37 -19.80 -19.16
C ASN A 31 1.86 -19.63 -19.40
N ARG A 32 1.43 -18.38 -19.58
CA ARG A 32 0.04 -17.98 -19.83
C ARG A 32 -0.06 -17.17 -21.12
N GLU A 33 -1.23 -17.22 -21.72
CA GLU A 33 -1.53 -16.49 -22.95
C GLU A 33 -1.73 -14.98 -22.72
N VAL A 34 -1.74 -14.22 -23.81
CA VAL A 34 -1.81 -12.74 -23.83
C VAL A 34 -3.03 -12.18 -23.10
N TRP A 35 -4.16 -12.89 -23.07
CA TRP A 35 -5.34 -12.44 -22.32
C TRP A 35 -5.06 -12.32 -20.81
N PHE A 36 -4.14 -13.12 -20.27
CA PHE A 36 -3.73 -13.07 -18.87
C PHE A 36 -3.06 -11.72 -18.52
N ALA A 37 -2.33 -11.12 -19.46
CA ALA A 37 -1.76 -9.78 -19.29
C ALA A 37 -2.84 -8.70 -19.07
N ARG A 38 -4.05 -8.89 -19.63
CA ARG A 38 -5.20 -8.01 -19.34
C ARG A 38 -5.66 -8.20 -17.90
N CYS A 39 -5.79 -9.44 -17.45
CA CYS A 39 -6.17 -9.76 -16.08
C CYS A 39 -5.17 -9.17 -15.06
N VAL A 40 -3.87 -9.30 -15.30
CA VAL A 40 -2.82 -8.73 -14.42
C VAL A 40 -2.99 -7.22 -14.26
N ARG A 41 -3.25 -6.48 -15.34
CA ARG A 41 -3.48 -5.03 -15.28
C ARG A 41 -4.76 -4.68 -14.53
N SER A 42 -5.85 -5.43 -14.73
CA SER A 42 -7.10 -5.25 -13.98
C SER A 42 -6.92 -5.55 -12.49
N TRP A 43 -6.22 -6.63 -12.13
CA TRP A 43 -5.91 -6.96 -10.74
C TRP A 43 -5.01 -5.92 -10.09
N ALA A 44 -4.01 -5.41 -10.81
CA ALA A 44 -3.15 -4.33 -10.31
C ALA A 44 -3.95 -3.04 -10.07
N LYS A 45 -4.90 -2.69 -10.95
CA LYS A 45 -5.82 -1.56 -10.74
C LYS A 45 -6.66 -1.75 -9.48
N ALA A 46 -7.28 -2.92 -9.33
CA ALA A 46 -8.07 -3.27 -8.15
C ALA A 46 -7.22 -3.17 -6.87
N PHE A 47 -6.00 -3.72 -6.89
CA PHE A 47 -5.08 -3.68 -5.76
C PHE A 47 -4.71 -2.25 -5.34
N LYS A 48 -4.45 -1.35 -6.30
CA LYS A 48 -4.20 0.06 -6.00
C LYS A 48 -5.41 0.71 -5.33
N ASN A 49 -6.62 0.44 -5.83
CA ASN A 49 -7.83 0.99 -5.24
C ASN A 49 -8.06 0.47 -3.82
N TYR A 50 -7.84 -0.83 -3.56
CA TYR A 50 -7.89 -1.39 -2.21
C TYR A 50 -6.90 -0.68 -1.28
N ALA A 51 -5.64 -0.53 -1.71
CA ALA A 51 -4.61 0.13 -0.92
C ALA A 51 -4.97 1.60 -0.62
N SER A 52 -5.42 2.35 -1.63
CA SER A 52 -5.87 3.75 -1.45
C SER A 52 -7.00 3.86 -0.44
N TYR A 53 -8.00 2.98 -0.51
CA TYR A 53 -9.10 2.95 0.46
C TYR A 53 -8.60 2.65 1.88
N LEU A 54 -7.75 1.62 2.05
CA LEU A 54 -7.20 1.28 3.36
C LEU A 54 -6.37 2.44 3.95
N HIS A 55 -5.58 3.12 3.13
CA HIS A 55 -4.81 4.29 3.56
C HIS A 55 -5.71 5.47 3.95
N GLN A 56 -6.76 5.76 3.17
CA GLN A 56 -7.70 6.84 3.47
C GLN A 56 -8.37 6.65 4.84
N HIS A 57 -8.62 5.39 5.23
CA HIS A 57 -9.22 5.03 6.51
C HIS A 57 -8.19 4.67 7.59
N LYS A 58 -6.90 5.02 7.39
CA LYS A 58 -5.80 4.75 8.35
C LYS A 58 -5.72 3.30 8.83
N PHE A 59 -6.09 2.36 7.96
CA PHE A 59 -6.21 0.93 8.27
C PHE A 59 -7.21 0.58 9.40
N ASP A 60 -8.01 1.54 9.88
CA ASP A 60 -9.12 1.32 10.81
C ASP A 60 -10.39 0.97 10.02
N VAL A 61 -10.36 -0.22 9.43
CA VAL A 61 -11.40 -0.70 8.51
C VAL A 61 -11.99 -1.99 9.04
N THR A 62 -13.32 -2.06 9.12
CA THR A 62 -14.02 -3.31 9.45
C THR A 62 -14.17 -4.20 8.21
N VAL A 63 -14.34 -5.52 8.42
CA VAL A 63 -14.62 -6.44 7.30
C VAL A 63 -15.86 -6.02 6.52
N ASN A 64 -16.91 -5.56 7.21
CA ASN A 64 -18.17 -5.15 6.60
C ASN A 64 -18.02 -3.89 5.75
N SER A 65 -17.32 -2.86 6.26
CA SER A 65 -17.08 -1.63 5.49
C SER A 65 -16.23 -1.90 4.24
N PHE A 66 -15.21 -2.76 4.35
CA PHE A 66 -14.45 -3.21 3.18
C PHE A 66 -15.32 -3.99 2.19
N CYS A 67 -16.22 -4.85 2.68
CA CYS A 67 -17.14 -5.62 1.86
C CYS A 67 -18.06 -4.69 1.03
N ASN A 68 -18.63 -3.66 1.67
CA ASN A 68 -19.47 -2.66 1.02
C ASN A 68 -18.68 -1.89 -0.05
N PHE A 69 -17.49 -1.40 0.30
CA PHE A 69 -16.61 -0.70 -0.64
C PHE A 69 -16.30 -1.55 -1.89
N VAL A 70 -15.99 -2.84 -1.73
CA VAL A 70 -15.72 -3.72 -2.87
C VAL A 70 -16.95 -3.88 -3.75
N ASN A 71 -18.11 -4.12 -3.15
CA ASN A 71 -19.36 -4.36 -3.88
C ASN A 71 -19.88 -3.10 -4.58
N GLU A 72 -19.78 -1.93 -3.93
CA GLU A 72 -20.37 -0.67 -4.40
C GLU A 72 -19.44 0.11 -5.33
N GLU A 73 -18.12 0.04 -5.14
CA GLU A 73 -17.17 0.84 -5.92
C GLU A 73 -16.27 -0.01 -6.83
N ILE A 74 -15.67 -1.08 -6.29
CA ILE A 74 -14.63 -1.80 -7.01
C ILE A 74 -15.21 -2.66 -8.14
N LEU A 75 -16.21 -3.50 -7.84
CA LEU A 75 -16.79 -4.40 -8.84
C LEU A 75 -17.37 -3.62 -10.03
N PRO A 76 -18.15 -2.53 -9.83
CA PRO A 76 -18.61 -1.69 -10.93
C PRO A 76 -17.46 -1.05 -11.72
N SER A 77 -16.40 -0.56 -11.05
CA SER A 77 -15.27 0.09 -11.72
C SER A 77 -14.43 -0.82 -12.63
N ILE A 78 -14.59 -2.15 -12.48
CA ILE A 78 -13.92 -3.18 -13.27
C ILE A 78 -14.88 -3.77 -14.32
N GLY A 79 -16.16 -3.39 -14.31
CA GLY A 79 -17.19 -3.85 -15.25
C GLY A 79 -17.79 -5.20 -14.86
N ILE A 80 -17.76 -5.57 -13.58
CA ILE A 80 -18.46 -6.75 -13.06
C ILE A 80 -19.86 -6.30 -12.65
N GLU A 81 -20.89 -6.86 -13.28
CA GLU A 81 -22.30 -6.53 -13.00
C GLU A 81 -22.66 -6.80 -11.52
N ASN A 82 -23.56 -5.98 -10.96
CA ASN A 82 -24.05 -6.03 -9.57
C ASN A 82 -24.70 -7.37 -9.14
N LYS A 83 -24.79 -8.36 -10.03
CA LYS A 83 -25.28 -9.71 -9.72
C LYS A 83 -24.29 -10.51 -8.87
N ILE A 84 -23.00 -10.15 -8.90
CA ILE A 84 -21.96 -10.83 -8.13
C ILE A 84 -21.59 -9.93 -6.96
N THR A 85 -21.91 -10.34 -5.74
CA THR A 85 -21.44 -9.70 -4.51
C THR A 85 -20.46 -10.61 -3.79
N ILE A 86 -19.52 -10.02 -3.05
CA ILE A 86 -18.67 -10.76 -2.14
C ILE A 86 -19.30 -10.82 -0.75
N SER A 87 -19.09 -11.94 -0.06
CA SER A 87 -19.44 -12.08 1.36
C SER A 87 -18.31 -11.57 2.26
N GLU A 88 -18.62 -11.27 3.51
CA GLU A 88 -17.62 -10.93 4.54
C GLU A 88 -16.52 -12.00 4.68
N LYS A 89 -16.89 -13.28 4.54
CA LYS A 89 -15.93 -14.40 4.58
C LYS A 89 -14.95 -14.31 3.42
N THR A 90 -15.43 -13.98 2.23
CA THR A 90 -14.61 -13.77 1.03
C THR A 90 -13.69 -12.55 1.23
N ALA A 91 -14.25 -11.42 1.68
CA ALA A 91 -13.51 -10.20 2.02
C ALA A 91 -12.37 -10.48 3.01
N THR A 92 -12.66 -11.21 4.09
CA THR A 92 -11.67 -11.59 5.10
C THR A 92 -10.54 -12.42 4.51
N GLN A 93 -10.85 -13.40 3.65
CA GLN A 93 -9.82 -14.20 2.97
C GLN A 93 -8.97 -13.36 2.01
N TRP A 94 -9.57 -12.38 1.34
CA TRP A 94 -8.85 -11.48 0.44
C TRP A 94 -7.88 -10.60 1.21
N LEU A 95 -8.32 -9.98 2.30
CA LEU A 95 -7.46 -9.17 3.17
C LEU A 95 -6.28 -9.98 3.70
N LYS A 96 -6.51 -11.21 4.18
CA LYS A 96 -5.44 -12.13 4.60
C LYS A 96 -4.46 -12.44 3.48
N LYS A 97 -4.94 -12.70 2.26
CA LYS A 97 -4.08 -12.96 1.09
C LYS A 97 -3.26 -11.74 0.70
N MET A 98 -3.77 -10.53 0.93
CA MET A 98 -3.06 -9.28 0.68
C MET A 98 -2.04 -8.93 1.79
N GLY A 99 -1.97 -9.73 2.86
CA GLY A 99 -1.06 -9.51 3.99
C GLY A 99 -1.67 -8.71 5.14
N PHE A 100 -2.96 -8.37 5.07
CA PHE A 100 -3.66 -7.69 6.15
C PHE A 100 -4.22 -8.72 7.13
N THR A 101 -3.87 -8.57 8.41
CA THR A 101 -4.39 -9.39 9.50
C THR A 101 -5.19 -8.51 10.45
N PHE A 102 -6.43 -8.93 10.73
CA PHE A 102 -7.21 -8.31 11.80
C PHE A 102 -6.60 -8.74 13.13
N SER A 103 -6.02 -7.78 13.84
CA SER A 103 -5.61 -7.95 15.23
C SER A 103 -6.62 -7.25 16.13
N ARG A 104 -6.91 -7.86 17.29
CA ARG A 104 -7.59 -7.12 18.35
C ARG A 104 -6.63 -6.08 18.89
N TYR A 105 -7.16 -4.92 19.24
CA TYR A 105 -6.39 -3.90 19.94
C TYR A 105 -5.80 -4.50 21.22
N ALA A 106 -4.48 -4.43 21.35
CA ALA A 106 -3.74 -4.83 22.54
C ALA A 106 -2.91 -3.63 23.01
N LYS A 107 -2.79 -3.46 24.32
CA LYS A 107 -1.99 -2.38 24.90
C LYS A 107 -0.54 -2.52 24.42
N GLY A 108 0.00 -1.48 23.78
CA GLY A 108 1.32 -1.49 23.13
C GLY A 108 1.29 -1.61 21.60
N MET A 109 0.11 -1.78 20.99
CA MET A 109 -0.07 -1.70 19.54
C MET A 109 -0.25 -0.23 19.13
N TYR A 110 0.79 0.37 18.56
CA TYR A 110 0.74 1.75 18.07
C TYR A 110 0.12 1.77 16.67
N VAL A 111 -1.14 2.21 16.59
CA VAL A 111 -1.77 2.61 15.32
C VAL A 111 -1.35 4.06 15.09
N ASP A 112 -0.45 4.26 14.11
CA ASP A 112 0.09 5.54 13.61
C ASP A 112 0.08 6.76 14.56
N SER A 113 0.54 6.59 15.80
CA SER A 113 0.51 7.62 16.85
C SER A 113 1.31 8.90 16.54
N HIS A 114 1.92 8.99 15.36
CA HIS A 114 2.65 10.15 14.85
C HIS A 114 1.71 11.26 14.35
N GLU A 115 0.45 10.97 14.03
CA GLU A 115 -0.51 11.97 13.53
C GLU A 115 -1.33 12.67 14.63
N ARG A 116 -1.02 12.46 15.92
CA ARG A 116 -1.73 13.17 16.99
C ARG A 116 -1.29 14.64 17.04
N ASP A 117 -2.25 15.54 17.19
CA ASP A 117 -2.00 16.99 17.20
C ASP A 117 -0.96 17.41 18.25
N ASP A 118 -0.96 16.77 19.43
CA ASP A 118 0.01 17.03 20.49
C ASP A 118 1.43 16.59 20.12
N VAL A 119 1.55 15.45 19.44
CA VAL A 119 2.83 14.93 18.93
C VAL A 119 3.36 15.79 17.79
N ILE A 120 2.51 16.22 16.85
CA ILE A 120 2.88 17.11 15.75
C ILE A 120 3.33 18.47 16.29
N ALA A 121 2.59 19.04 17.23
CA ALA A 121 2.94 20.32 17.85
C ALA A 121 4.30 20.24 18.58
N TYR A 122 4.56 19.15 19.31
CA TYR A 122 5.86 18.91 19.92
C TYR A 122 6.96 18.76 18.87
N TRP A 123 6.71 18.00 17.79
CA TRP A 123 7.68 17.76 16.74
C TRP A 123 8.11 19.04 16.03
N ASN A 124 7.16 19.91 15.67
CA ASN A 124 7.45 21.22 15.08
C ASN A 124 8.36 22.06 16.01
N LYS A 125 8.03 22.13 17.30
CA LYS A 125 8.85 22.83 18.30
C LYS A 125 10.25 22.23 18.46
N PHE A 126 10.36 20.90 18.40
CA PHE A 126 11.63 20.19 18.45
C PHE A 126 12.50 20.53 17.23
N LEU A 127 11.92 20.54 16.02
CA LEU A 127 12.64 20.90 14.79
C LEU A 127 13.17 22.33 14.82
N GLU A 128 12.35 23.30 15.25
CA GLU A 128 12.80 24.69 15.44
C GLU A 128 13.98 24.78 16.43
N THR A 129 13.92 23.99 17.50
CA THR A 129 14.98 23.94 18.51
C THR A 129 16.27 23.31 17.95
N MET A 130 16.15 22.22 17.18
CA MET A 130 17.28 21.55 16.55
C MET A 130 17.92 22.41 15.46
N GLU A 131 17.14 23.14 14.66
CA GLU A 131 17.66 24.06 13.65
C GLU A 131 18.48 25.18 14.31
N ARG A 132 17.96 25.75 15.41
CA ARG A 132 18.71 26.71 16.22
C ARG A 132 20.03 26.13 16.71
N TYR A 133 20.02 24.91 17.26
CA TYR A 133 21.25 24.27 17.72
C TYR A 133 22.22 23.97 16.57
N GLN A 134 21.73 23.46 15.45
CA GLN A 134 22.53 23.16 14.27
C GLN A 134 23.30 24.39 13.76
N SER A 135 22.69 25.58 13.85
CA SER A 135 23.38 26.84 13.49
C SER A 135 24.57 27.18 14.41
N LEU A 136 24.54 26.70 15.66
CA LEU A 136 25.56 26.90 16.68
C LEU A 136 26.57 25.75 16.74
N MET A 137 26.28 24.62 16.09
CA MET A 137 27.15 23.46 16.07
C MET A 137 28.31 23.69 15.11
N SER A 138 29.52 23.38 15.57
CA SER A 138 30.72 23.39 14.75
C SER A 138 30.52 22.45 13.56
N LYS A 139 30.67 22.98 12.35
CA LYS A 139 30.69 22.16 11.13
C LYS A 139 32.04 21.48 11.09
N PHE A 140 32.06 20.16 11.24
CA PHE A 140 33.27 19.38 11.05
C PHE A 140 33.62 19.42 9.55
N ILE A 141 34.62 20.23 9.20
CA ILE A 141 35.25 20.22 7.88
C ILE A 141 36.40 19.24 8.01
N GLY A 142 36.13 17.98 7.67
CA GLY A 142 37.13 16.92 7.78
C GLY A 142 38.14 16.99 6.65
N GLU A 143 39.19 17.79 6.82
CA GLU A 143 40.53 17.60 6.25
C GLU A 143 41.51 18.02 7.37
N GLU A 144 42.52 17.20 7.68
CA GLU A 144 43.44 17.30 8.84
C GLU A 144 42.97 16.66 10.17
N CYS A 145 42.70 15.35 10.15
CA CYS A 145 43.20 14.53 11.27
C CYS A 145 44.60 14.05 10.85
N GLU A 146 45.63 14.78 11.27
CA GLU A 146 47.02 14.31 11.16
C GLU A 146 47.18 12.97 11.89
N THR A 147 47.84 12.03 11.21
CA THR A 147 48.21 10.68 11.63
C THR A 147 49.22 10.64 12.76
#